data_AF-A0A5E4KXV7-F1
#
_entry.id   AF-A0A5E4KXV7-F1
#
_cell.length_a   1.000
_cell.length_b   1.000
_cell.length_c   1.000
_cell.angle_alpha   90.00
_cell.angle_beta   90.00
_cell.angle_gamma   90.00
#
_symmetry.space_group_name_H-M   'P 1'
#
loop_
_entity.id
_entity.type
_entity.pdbx_description
1 polymer ?
#
loop_
_entity_poly.entity_id
_entity_poly.type
_entity_poly.pdbx_seq_one_letter_code
_entity_poly.pdbx_strand_id
1 'polypeptide(L)'
;MTEALRTDLYQLTMMQAYWKSGHNPEATFDYFVRKIPFGSYLITAGLSYVLDYIENLRFDDNDIEYLLSQGFDSEFLEHLRDFRFTGDILAMPEGSIAFPLEPIIRVTAPII
;
A
#
# COMPACT_ATOMS: atom_id res chain seq x y z
N MET A 1 5.63 16.10 5.31
CA MET A 1 4.44 15.32 4.94
C MET A 1 4.76 14.61 3.65
N THR A 2 5.00 13.31 3.74
CA THR A 2 5.45 12.48 2.62
C THR A 2 4.28 11.82 1.90
N GLU A 3 4.62 11.08 0.84
CA GLU A 3 3.70 10.18 0.15
C GLU A 3 3.14 9.08 1.07
N ALA A 4 3.78 8.77 2.21
CA ALA A 4 3.32 7.72 3.13
C ALA A 4 1.95 8.01 3.77
N LEU A 5 1.57 9.28 3.88
CA LEU A 5 0.25 9.68 4.37
C LEU A 5 -0.81 9.80 3.27
N ARG A 6 -0.49 9.48 2.01
CA ARG A 6 -1.47 9.41 0.91
C ARG A 6 -2.23 8.09 0.93
N THR A 7 -2.90 7.87 2.05
CA THR A 7 -3.70 6.69 2.34
C THR A 7 -4.93 7.11 3.13
N ASP A 8 -5.95 6.25 3.18
CA ASP A 8 -7.09 6.48 4.05
C ASP A 8 -6.71 6.25 5.51
N LEU A 9 -7.20 7.10 6.42
CA LEU A 9 -6.87 7.04 7.85
C LEU A 9 -7.11 5.64 8.46
N TYR A 10 -8.12 4.91 7.96
CA TYR A 10 -8.43 3.58 8.49
C TYR A 10 -7.31 2.56 8.24
N GLN A 11 -6.47 2.75 7.21
CA GLN A 11 -5.33 1.87 6.94
C GLN A 11 -4.31 1.96 8.07
N LEU A 12 -4.00 3.17 8.51
CA LEU A 12 -3.07 3.41 9.62
C LEU A 12 -3.64 2.91 10.96
N THR A 13 -4.94 3.10 11.20
CA THR A 13 -5.55 2.59 12.44
C THR A 13 -5.60 1.06 12.47
N MET A 14 -5.82 0.40 11.32
CA MET A 14 -5.70 -1.06 11.21
C MET A 14 -4.26 -1.54 11.41
N MET A 15 -3.26 -0.87 10.82
CA MET A 15 -1.85 -1.20 11.04
C MET A 15 -1.49 -1.16 12.52
N GLN A 16 -1.90 -0.10 13.23
CA GLN A 16 -1.69 0.00 14.68
C GLN A 16 -2.38 -1.15 15.43
N ALA A 17 -3.59 -1.56 15.03
CA ALA A 17 -4.30 -2.67 15.65
C ALA A 17 -3.56 -4.01 15.45
N TYR A 18 -3.07 -4.29 14.24
CA TYR A 18 -2.24 -5.46 13.95
C TYR A 18 -0.95 -5.46 14.77
N TRP A 19 -0.24 -4.34 14.78
CA TRP A 19 0.99 -4.16 15.55
C TRP A 19 0.77 -4.40 17.05
N LYS A 20 -0.27 -3.81 17.65
CA LYS A 20 -0.61 -4.02 19.08
C LYS A 20 -1.00 -5.45 19.41
N SER A 21 -1.56 -6.18 18.46
CA SER A 21 -1.91 -7.60 18.64
C SER A 21 -0.71 -8.54 18.46
N GLY A 22 0.45 -8.04 18.02
CA GLY A 22 1.59 -8.87 17.63
C GLY A 22 1.31 -9.77 16.43
N HIS A 23 0.28 -9.46 15.63
CA HIS A 23 -0.18 -10.28 14.52
C HIS A 23 0.32 -9.68 13.20
N ASN A 24 1.44 -10.21 12.69
CA ASN A 24 2.02 -9.80 11.41
C ASN A 24 2.15 -10.96 10.41
N PRO A 25 1.03 -11.56 9.96
CA PRO A 25 1.07 -12.60 8.94
C PRO A 25 1.48 -12.01 7.58
N GLU A 26 2.02 -12.88 6.73
CA GLU A 26 2.07 -12.60 5.31
C GLU A 26 0.66 -12.62 4.71
N ALA A 27 0.35 -11.63 3.88
CA ALA A 27 -0.92 -11.47 3.20
C ALA A 27 -0.70 -11.18 1.72
N THR A 28 -1.68 -11.58 0.88
CA THR A 28 -1.67 -11.32 -0.55
C THR A 28 -2.93 -10.57 -0.96
N PHE A 29 -2.75 -9.47 -1.68
CA PHE A 29 -3.83 -8.62 -2.19
C PHE A 29 -3.77 -8.50 -3.71
N ASP A 30 -4.93 -8.65 -4.35
CA ASP A 30 -5.10 -8.51 -5.81
C ASP A 30 -5.84 -7.21 -6.14
N TYR A 31 -5.24 -6.41 -7.02
CA TYR A 31 -5.88 -5.28 -7.66
C TYR A 31 -6.45 -5.70 -9.01
N PHE A 32 -7.76 -5.56 -9.17
CA PHE A 32 -8.49 -5.87 -10.39
C PHE A 32 -9.73 -4.99 -10.53
N VAL A 33 -10.26 -4.90 -11.74
CA VAL A 33 -11.52 -4.20 -12.01
C VAL A 33 -12.67 -5.19 -12.18
N ARG A 34 -13.88 -4.81 -11.75
CA ARG A 34 -15.07 -5.67 -11.92
C ARG A 34 -15.82 -5.45 -13.23
N LYS A 35 -15.72 -4.25 -13.79
CA LYS A 35 -16.42 -3.83 -15.01
C LYS A 35 -15.51 -2.90 -15.79
N ILE A 36 -15.56 -3.00 -17.12
CA ILE A 36 -14.89 -2.07 -18.02
C ILE A 36 -15.82 -0.87 -18.26
N PRO A 37 -15.36 0.38 -18.06
CA PRO A 37 -16.20 1.56 -18.20
C PRO A 37 -16.58 1.84 -19.65
N PHE A 38 -15.70 1.55 -20.61
CA PHE A 38 -15.93 1.74 -22.04
C PHE A 38 -15.15 0.70 -22.86
N GLY A 39 -15.74 0.19 -23.94
CA GLY A 39 -15.11 -0.80 -24.81
C GLY A 39 -15.15 -2.22 -24.25
N SER A 40 -14.16 -3.03 -24.62
CA SER A 40 -14.13 -4.48 -24.32
C SER A 40 -12.92 -4.93 -23.50
N TYR A 41 -11.95 -4.05 -23.25
CA TYR A 41 -10.73 -4.34 -22.46
C TYR A 41 -10.12 -3.06 -21.88
N LEU A 42 -9.17 -3.23 -20.94
CA LEU A 42 -8.30 -2.16 -20.45
C LEU A 42 -6.89 -2.32 -21.01
N ILE A 43 -6.17 -1.20 -21.16
CA ILE A 43 -4.72 -1.20 -21.32
C ILE A 43 -4.10 -0.81 -19.98
N THR A 44 -3.15 -1.61 -19.52
CA THR A 44 -2.43 -1.38 -18.26
C THR A 44 -1.40 -0.24 -18.44
N ALA A 45 -1.37 0.68 -17.48
CA ALA A 45 -0.43 1.80 -17.44
C ALA A 45 -0.26 2.28 -16.00
N GLY A 46 0.92 2.83 -15.67
CA GLY A 46 1.21 3.41 -14.35
C GLY A 46 1.96 2.48 -13.38
N LEU A 47 2.48 1.34 -13.85
CA LEU A 47 3.28 0.43 -13.03
C LEU A 47 4.57 1.12 -12.55
N SER A 48 5.23 1.88 -13.41
CA SER A 48 6.39 2.71 -13.06
C SER A 48 6.12 3.61 -11.86
N TYR A 49 5.01 4.35 -11.86
CA TYR A 49 4.62 5.22 -10.73
C TYR A 49 4.38 4.43 -9.44
N VAL A 50 3.78 3.24 -9.53
CA VAL A 50 3.57 2.37 -8.35
C VAL A 50 4.91 1.93 -7.76
N LEU A 51 5.86 1.51 -8.61
CA LEU A 51 7.19 1.10 -8.16
C LEU A 51 7.95 2.27 -7.52
N ASP A 52 7.97 3.43 -8.18
CA ASP A 52 8.61 4.64 -7.66
C ASP A 52 8.02 5.04 -6.30
N TYR A 53 6.70 4.97 -6.13
CA TYR A 53 6.03 5.24 -4.85
C TYR A 53 6.49 4.26 -3.76
N ILE A 54 6.50 2.96 -4.05
CA ILE A 54 6.83 1.91 -3.07
C ILE A 54 8.30 1.96 -2.65
N GLU A 55 9.23 2.21 -3.59
CA GLU A 55 10.66 2.32 -3.30
C GLU A 55 10.98 3.50 -2.36
N ASN A 56 10.19 4.58 -2.47
CA ASN A 56 10.34 5.81 -1.69
C ASN A 56 9.40 5.91 -0.48
N LEU A 57 8.58 4.89 -0.22
CA LEU A 57 7.58 4.89 0.86
C LEU A 57 8.25 4.85 2.23
N ARG A 58 8.26 6.00 2.92
CA ARG A 58 8.89 6.20 4.23
C ARG A 58 8.15 7.30 5.00
N PHE A 59 8.07 7.18 6.32
CA PHE A 59 7.53 8.21 7.20
C PHE A 59 8.64 9.19 7.61
N ASP A 60 8.41 10.49 7.42
CA ASP A 60 9.30 11.55 7.90
C ASP A 60 8.89 12.04 9.31
N ASP A 61 9.72 12.89 9.92
CA ASP A 61 9.44 13.46 11.24
C ASP A 61 8.10 14.23 11.30
N ASN A 62 7.73 14.92 10.21
CA ASN A 62 6.47 15.67 10.15
C ASN A 62 5.26 14.72 10.10
N ASP A 63 5.39 13.57 9.43
CA ASP A 63 4.35 12.54 9.39
C ASP A 63 4.14 11.96 10.79
N ILE A 64 5.23 11.68 11.51
CA ILE A 64 5.18 11.18 12.88
C ILE A 64 4.53 12.19 13.82
N GLU A 65 4.94 13.46 13.76
CA GLU A 65 4.32 14.54 14.55
C GLU A 65 2.82 14.69 14.25
N TYR A 66 2.46 14.63 12.97
CA TYR A 66 1.07 14.67 12.56
C TYR A 66 0.28 13.50 13.14
N LEU A 67 0.75 12.26 13.00
CA LEU A 67 0.06 11.08 13.53
C LEU A 67 -0.01 11.09 15.06
N LEU A 68 1.01 11.58 15.76
CA LEU A 68 0.96 11.79 17.20
C LEU A 68 -0.18 12.74 17.58
N SER A 69 -0.36 13.84 16.84
CA SER A 69 -1.48 14.77 17.04
C SER A 69 -2.86 14.14 16.78
N GLN A 70 -2.92 13.09 15.95
CA GLN A 70 -4.13 12.31 15.68
C GLN A 70 -4.41 11.23 16.74
N GLY A 71 -3.55 11.10 17.76
CA GLY A 71 -3.74 10.15 18.87
C GLY A 71 -3.19 8.75 18.61
N PHE A 72 -2.25 8.60 17.68
CA PHE A 72 -1.52 7.34 17.50
C PHE A 72 -0.55 7.07 18.65
N ASP A 73 -0.28 5.79 18.89
CA ASP A 73 0.55 5.29 19.96
C ASP A 73 2.03 5.58 19.68
N SER A 74 2.76 6.16 20.65
CA SER A 74 4.15 6.57 20.45
C SER A 74 5.08 5.41 20.10
N GLU A 75 4.88 4.21 20.67
CA GLU A 75 5.74 3.05 20.38
C GLU A 75 5.49 2.53 18.96
N PHE A 76 4.24 2.58 18.50
CA PHE A 76 3.89 2.28 17.11
C PHE A 76 4.49 3.31 16.13
N LEU A 77 4.50 4.59 16.50
CA LEU A 77 5.09 5.63 15.66
C LEU A 77 6.61 5.46 15.51
N GLU A 78 7.31 5.04 16.56
CA GLU A 78 8.73 4.69 16.46
C GLU A 78 8.95 3.51 15.50
N HIS A 79 8.07 2.52 15.50
CA HIS A 79 8.10 1.44 14.51
C HIS A 79 7.93 1.94 13.06
N LEU A 80 7.07 2.95 12.82
CA LEU A 80 6.86 3.52 11.49
C LEU A 80 8.09 4.26 10.93
N ARG A 81 8.98 4.78 11.78
CA ARG A 81 10.21 5.47 11.32
C ARG A 81 11.12 4.56 10.50
N ASP A 82 11.20 3.29 10.92
CA ASP A 82 12.01 2.26 10.28
C ASP A 82 11.25 1.48 9.20
N PHE A 83 9.96 1.76 9.01
CA PHE A 83 9.13 1.06 8.03
C PHE A 83 9.71 1.13 6.63
N ARG A 84 9.87 -0.03 5.98
CA ARG A 84 10.20 -0.16 4.57
C ARG A 84 9.34 -1.26 3.97
N PHE A 85 8.91 -1.06 2.73
CA PHE A 85 8.29 -2.15 1.98
C PHE A 85 9.31 -3.27 1.75
N THR A 86 8.91 -4.50 2.06
CA THR A 86 9.75 -5.71 1.97
C THR A 86 9.08 -6.86 1.21
N GLY A 87 7.93 -6.59 0.59
CA GLY A 87 7.14 -7.60 -0.10
C GLY A 87 7.51 -7.79 -1.57
N ASP A 88 6.78 -8.70 -2.19
CA ASP A 88 6.84 -9.01 -3.62
C ASP A 88 5.67 -8.38 -4.36
N ILE A 89 5.94 -7.94 -5.60
CA ILE A 89 4.93 -7.40 -6.51
C ILE A 89 4.98 -8.17 -7.82
N LEU A 90 3.86 -8.77 -8.19
CA LEU A 90 3.62 -9.35 -9.50
C LEU A 90 2.65 -8.46 -10.26
N ALA A 91 3.03 -7.97 -11.43
CA ALA A 91 2.18 -7.10 -12.22
C ALA A 91 2.20 -7.47 -13.70
N MET A 92 1.10 -7.19 -14.39
CA MET A 92 1.08 -7.19 -15.85
C MET A 92 2.04 -6.12 -16.40
N PRO A 93 2.84 -6.42 -17.44
CA PRO A 93 3.67 -5.40 -18.09
C PRO A 93 2.83 -4.23 -18.63
N GLU A 94 3.34 -3.00 -18.56
CA GLU A 94 2.65 -1.85 -19.15
C GLU A 94 2.37 -2.05 -20.65
N GLY A 95 1.20 -1.59 -21.09
CA GLY A 95 0.70 -1.83 -22.45
C GLY A 95 -0.04 -3.16 -22.62
N SER A 96 -0.06 -4.03 -21.61
CA SER A 96 -0.83 -5.28 -21.64
C SER A 96 -2.33 -5.02 -21.65
N ILE A 97 -3.08 -5.91 -22.29
CA ILE A 97 -4.54 -5.95 -22.26
C ILE A 97 -4.99 -6.68 -20.99
N ALA A 98 -5.93 -6.10 -20.24
CA ALA A 98 -6.54 -6.69 -19.05
C ALA A 98 -8.07 -6.78 -19.18
N PHE A 99 -8.66 -7.84 -18.64
CA PHE A 99 -10.11 -8.04 -18.59
C PHE A 99 -10.67 -7.95 -17.15
N PRO A 100 -12.00 -7.89 -16.96
CA PRO A 100 -12.59 -7.85 -15.63
C PRO A 100 -12.28 -9.11 -14.83
N LEU A 101 -12.12 -8.94 -13.51
CA LEU A 101 -11.88 -10.00 -12.53
C LEU A 101 -10.52 -10.72 -12.71
N GLU A 102 -9.61 -10.15 -13.48
CA GLU A 102 -8.23 -10.62 -13.61
C GLU A 102 -7.29 -9.74 -12.76
N PRO A 103 -6.40 -10.33 -11.93
CA PRO A 103 -5.40 -9.57 -11.19
C PRO A 103 -4.45 -8.81 -12.14
N ILE A 104 -4.43 -7.48 -12.01
CA ILE A 104 -3.50 -6.60 -12.75
C ILE A 104 -2.21 -6.43 -11.96
N ILE A 105 -2.34 -6.23 -10.65
CA ILE A 105 -1.23 -6.17 -9.68
C ILE A 105 -1.58 -7.10 -8.52
N ARG A 106 -0.61 -7.88 -8.08
CA ARG A 106 -0.64 -8.69 -6.87
C ARG A 106 0.50 -8.27 -5.97
N VAL A 107 0.19 -8.00 -4.71
CA VAL A 107 1.17 -7.65 -3.68
C VAL A 107 1.14 -8.71 -2.59
N THR A 108 2.30 -9.27 -2.26
CA THR A 108 2.47 -10.21 -1.16
C THR A 108 3.48 -9.63 -0.18
N ALA A 109 3.08 -9.37 1.07
CA ALA A 109 3.90 -8.72 2.08
C ALA A 109 3.39 -9.06 3.49
N PRO A 110 4.18 -8.81 4.55
CA PRO A 110 3.65 -8.72 5.90
C PRO A 110 2.51 -7.68 5.98
N ILE A 111 1.50 -7.91 6.82
CA ILE A 111 0.32 -7.03 6.92
C ILE A 111 0.65 -5.64 7.49
N ILE A 112 1.75 -5.52 8.23
CA ILE A 112 2.30 -4.26 8.76
C ILE A 112 3.75 -4.04 8.30
#